data_AF-A0A9D1AB45-F1
#
_entry.id   AF-A0A9D1AB45-F1
#
_cell.length_a   1.000
_cell.length_b   1.000
_cell.length_c   1.000
_cell.angle_alpha   90.00
_cell.angle_beta   90.00
_cell.angle_gamma   90.00
#
_symmetry.space_group_name_H-M   'P 1'
#
loop_
_entity.id
_entity.type
_entity.pdbx_description
1 polymer ?
#
loop_
_entity_poly.entity_id
_entity_poly.type
_entity_poly.pdbx_seq_one_letter_code
_entity_poly.pdbx_strand_id
1 'polypeptide(L)' 'MGEEKLFCKGGGCTAKLGAGILSRILEKIPRGAEDPDLLIGYDSHDDAAVYRLTDDLAFVQTLDFFPPLVEDPYT' A
#
# COMPACT_ATOMS: atom_id res chain seq x y z
N MET A 1 36.91 -1.22 -14.35
CA MET A 1 35.99 -1.73 -13.32
C MET A 1 34.98 -0.63 -13.06
N GLY A 2 33.78 -0.74 -13.65
CA GLY A 2 32.70 0.20 -13.36
C GLY A 2 32.18 -0.06 -11.95
N GLU A 3 31.82 1.02 -11.23
CA GLU A 3 31.22 0.89 -9.91
C GLU A 3 29.97 0.00 -9.96
N GLU A 4 29.86 -0.88 -8.97
CA GLU A 4 28.69 -1.74 -8.79
C GLU A 4 27.49 -0.87 -8.43
N LYS A 5 26.47 -0.85 -9.30
CA LYS A 5 25.26 -0.05 -9.08
C LYS A 5 24.38 -0.74 -8.04
N LEU A 6 24.27 -0.14 -6.87
CA LEU A 6 23.31 -0.56 -5.84
C LEU A 6 21.92 0.01 -6.15
N PHE A 7 21.01 -0.82 -6.67
CA PHE A 7 19.64 -0.40 -7.00
C PHE A 7 18.73 -0.30 -5.77
N CYS A 8 18.94 -1.14 -4.76
CA CYS A 8 18.08 -1.26 -3.58
C CYS A 8 18.94 -1.51 -2.34
N LYS A 9 18.61 -0.85 -1.21
CA LYS A 9 19.31 -1.07 0.06
C LYS A 9 18.64 -2.14 0.95
N GLY A 10 17.49 -2.65 0.53
CA GLY A 10 16.69 -3.63 1.24
C GLY A 10 15.55 -4.16 0.36
N GLY A 11 14.98 -5.29 0.75
CA GLY A 11 13.93 -5.98 0.00
C GLY A 11 12.90 -6.64 0.93
N GLY A 12 11.77 -7.05 0.35
CA GLY A 12 10.66 -7.66 1.08
C GLY A 12 10.15 -6.78 2.24
N CYS A 13 9.93 -7.38 3.41
CA CYS A 13 9.40 -6.67 4.59
C CYS A 13 10.29 -5.50 5.06
N THR A 14 11.60 -5.54 4.80
CA THR A 14 12.51 -4.45 5.20
C THR A 14 12.36 -3.17 4.38
N ALA A 15 11.65 -3.25 3.24
CA ALA A 15 11.34 -2.09 2.41
C ALA A 15 10.06 -1.37 2.86
N LYS A 16 9.26 -1.96 3.76
CA LYS A 16 8.00 -1.38 4.26
C LYS A 16 8.25 -0.48 5.48
N LEU A 17 7.43 0.56 5.62
CA LEU A 17 7.31 1.26 6.90
C LEU A 17 6.71 0.32 7.94
N GLY A 18 7.26 0.31 9.15
CA GLY A 18 6.68 -0.43 10.26
C GLY A 18 5.26 0.05 10.57
N ALA A 19 4.37 -0.87 10.94
CA ALA A 19 2.94 -0.60 11.14
C ALA A 19 2.65 0.60 12.07
N GLY A 20 3.40 0.74 13.17
CA GLY A 20 3.24 1.86 14.10
C GLY A 20 3.65 3.22 13.52
N ILE A 21 4.62 3.26 12.59
CA ILE A 21 4.99 4.49 11.89
C ILE A 21 3.92 4.85 10.86
N LEU A 22 3.45 3.85 10.10
CA LEU A 22 2.41 4.03 9.10
C LEU A 22 1.12 4.57 9.73
N SER A 23 0.65 3.96 10.83
CA SER A 23 -0.53 4.42 11.58
C SER A 23 -0.44 5.90 11.97
N ARG A 24 0.69 6.34 12.53
CA ARG A 24 0.92 7.75 12.89
C ARG A 24 0.93 8.72 11.72
N ILE A 25 1.28 8.26 10.52
CA ILE A 25 1.27 9.07 9.30
C ILE A 25 -0.16 9.18 8.78
N LEU A 26 -0.90 8.07 8.72
CA LEU A 26 -2.29 8.02 8.25
C LEU A 26 -3.21 8.88 9.11
N GLU A 27 -2.97 8.97 10.42
CA GLU A 27 -3.70 9.87 11.33
C GLU A 27 -3.61 11.36 10.94
N LYS A 28 -2.60 11.77 10.17
CA LYS A 28 -2.40 13.16 9.75
C LYS A 28 -3.11 13.49 8.44
N ILE A 29 -3.64 12.49 7.73
CA ILE A 29 -4.38 12.71 6.50
C ILE A 29 -5.75 13.28 6.89
N PRO A 30 -6.18 14.42 6.30
CA PRO A 30 -7.52 14.94 6.54
C PRO A 30 -8.57 13.88 6.19
N ARG A 31 -9.34 13.47 7.19
CA ARG A 31 -10.54 12.66 6.97
C ARG A 31 -11.57 13.61 6.39
N GLY A 32 -11.95 13.40 5.13
CA GLY A 32 -13.02 14.15 4.49
C GLY A 32 -14.36 13.93 5.19
N ALA A 33 -15.45 14.34 4.56
CA ALA A 33 -16.77 13.90 5.02
C ALA A 33 -16.86 12.36 4.97
N GLU A 34 -17.58 11.77 5.93
CA GLU A 34 -17.89 10.35 5.87
C GLU A 34 -18.67 10.05 4.57
N ASP A 35 -18.21 9.04 3.85
CA ASP A 35 -18.86 8.54 2.64
C ASP A 35 -19.43 7.15 2.95
N PRO A 36 -20.77 6.96 2.98
CA PRO A 36 -21.39 5.67 3.28
C PRO A 36 -21.14 4.62 2.20
N ASP A 37 -20.67 5.00 1.01
CA ASP A 37 -20.29 4.07 -0.06
C ASP A 37 -18.84 3.60 0.07
N LEU A 38 -18.01 4.27 0.89
CA LEU A 38 -16.68 3.77 1.25
C LEU A 38 -16.79 2.73 2.37
N LEU A 39 -16.92 1.46 1.99
CA LEU A 39 -17.11 0.34 2.92
C LEU A 39 -15.84 0.03 3.73
N ILE A 40 -14.68 0.09 3.09
CA ILE A 40 -13.36 -0.12 3.71
C ILE A 40 -12.41 0.95 3.17
N GLY A 41 -11.94 1.84 4.06
CA GLY A 41 -11.01 2.93 3.76
C GLY A 41 -9.64 2.75 4.41
N TYR A 42 -8.77 3.75 4.27
CA TYR A 42 -7.42 3.73 4.83
C TYR A 42 -7.36 3.82 6.37
N ASP A 43 -8.48 4.13 7.00
CA ASP A 43 -8.67 4.19 8.44
C ASP A 43 -9.05 2.83 9.05
N SER A 44 -9.38 1.86 8.19
CA SER A 44 -9.35 0.44 8.52
C SER A 44 -7.92 -0.12 8.46
N HIS A 45 -7.72 -1.35 8.94
CA HIS A 45 -6.42 -2.03 8.91
C HIS A 45 -6.48 -3.25 7.97
N ASP A 46 -7.16 -3.11 6.84
CA ASP A 46 -7.36 -4.15 5.82
C ASP A 46 -6.38 -4.01 4.63
N ASP A 47 -6.29 -5.05 3.80
CA ASP A 47 -5.35 -5.16 2.67
C ASP A 47 -5.79 -4.41 1.40
N ALA A 48 -7.02 -3.90 1.35
CA ALA A 48 -7.60 -3.25 0.18
C ALA A 48 -8.67 -2.23 0.59
N ALA A 49 -8.87 -1.21 -0.25
CA ALA A 49 -10.05 -0.38 -0.17
C ALA A 49 -11.24 -1.08 -0.84
N VAL A 50 -12.43 -0.91 -0.27
CA VAL A 50 -13.68 -1.42 -0.83
C VAL A 50 -14.68 -0.28 -0.93
N TYR A 51 -15.19 -0.04 -2.13
CA TYR A 51 -16.13 1.03 -2.44
C TYR A 51 -17.38 0.47 -3.12
N ARG A 52 -18.57 0.79 -2.61
CA ARG A 52 -19.85 0.35 -3.19
C ARG A 52 -20.15 1.14 -4.46
N LEU A 53 -20.56 0.44 -5.52
CA LEU A 53 -21.00 1.05 -6.78
C LEU A 53 -22.52 1.00 -6.96
N THR A 54 -23.14 -0.11 -6.53
CA THR A 54 -24.60 -0.32 -6.46
C THR A 54 -24.92 -1.15 -5.21
N ASP A 55 -26.21 -1.36 -4.90
CA ASP A 55 -26.63 -2.12 -3.72
C ASP A 55 -26.08 -3.57 -3.66
N ASP A 56 -25.69 -4.12 -4.80
CA ASP A 56 -25.19 -5.48 -4.98
C ASP A 56 -23.78 -5.58 -5.60
N LEU A 57 -23.12 -4.44 -5.85
CA LEU A 57 -21.78 -4.39 -6.46
C LEU A 57 -20.83 -3.48 -5.69
N ALA A 58 -19.61 -3.97 -5.44
CA ALA A 58 -18.52 -3.18 -4.88
C ALA A 58 -17.22 -3.35 -5.68
N PHE A 59 -16.44 -2.28 -5.73
CA PHE A 59 -15.10 -2.21 -6.28
C PHE A 59 -14.08 -2.48 -5.17
N VAL A 60 -13.19 -3.44 -5.38
CA VAL A 60 -12.09 -3.77 -4.47
C VAL A 60 -10.78 -3.38 -5.14
N GLN A 61 -9.98 -2.55 -4.47
CA GLN A 61 -8.71 -2.07 -5.02
C GLN A 61 -7.62 -2.05 -3.96
N THR A 62 -6.46 -2.59 -4.34
CA THR A 62 -5.23 -2.51 -3.55
C THR A 62 -4.07 -2.06 -4.45
N LEU A 63 -3.01 -1.58 -3.83
CA LEU A 63 -1.78 -1.17 -4.51
C LEU A 63 -0.59 -1.61 -3.65
N ASP A 64 0.28 -2.43 -4.25
CA ASP A 64 1.53 -2.85 -3.65
C ASP A 64 2.68 -2.65 -4.65
N PHE A 65 3.84 -2.25 -4.13
CA PHE A 65 5.07 -2.19 -4.91
C PHE A 65 6.26 -2.50 -4.01
N PHE A 66 7.27 -3.15 -4.59
CA PHE A 66 8.47 -3.56 -3.89
C PHE A 66 9.71 -3.23 -4.73
N PRO A 67 10.85 -2.99 -4.10
CA PRO A 67 12.13 -3.04 -4.79
C PRO A 67 12.34 -4.43 -5.43
N PRO A 68 13.14 -4.54 -6.50
CA PRO A 68 13.60 -5.82 -7.04
C PRO A 68 13.98 -6.82 -5.94
N LEU A 69 13.35 -7.99 -5.98
CA LEU A 69 13.60 -9.09 -5.03
C LEU A 69 14.64 -10.08 -5.58
N VAL A 70 14.88 -10.03 -6.88
CA VAL A 70 15.75 -10.91 -7.66
C VAL A 70 16.55 -10.09 -8.66
N GLU A 71 17.68 -10.64 -9.12
CA GLU A 71 18.57 -9.98 -10.08
C GLU A 71 18.06 -10.08 -11.52
N ASP A 72 17.35 -11.18 -11.85
CA ASP A 72 16.74 -11.38 -13.17
C ASP A 72 15.26 -10.96 -13.11
N PRO A 73 14.82 -9.97 -13.90
CA PRO A 73 13.43 -9.52 -13.88
C PRO A 73 12.40 -10.55 -14.39
N TYR A 74 12.82 -11.62 -15.08
CA TYR A 74 11.92 -12.62 -15.65
C TYR A 74 11.87 -13.95 -14.89
N THR A 75 12.79 -14.17 -13.94
CA THR A 75 12.96 -15.46 -13.24
C THR A 75 12.76 -15.28 -11.74
#